data_AF-J3D5R5-F1
#
_entry.id   AF-J3D5R5-F1
#
_cell.length_a   1.000
_cell.length_b   1.000
_cell.length_c   1.000
_cell.angle_alpha   90.00
_cell.angle_beta   90.00
_cell.angle_gamma   90.00
#
_symmetry.space_group_name_H-M   'P 1'
#
loop_
_entity.id
_entity.type
_entity.pdbx_description
1 polymer ?
#
loop_
_entity_poly.entity_id
_entity_poly.type
_entity_poly.pdbx_seq_one_letter_code
_entity_poly.pdbx_strand_id
1 'polypeptide(L)' 'MPREISFFDAYVPTLLLAVIVAGAIALVADRILVRIGWYDLVWHPALFRVSLFTCIAALLGLAIYA' A
#
# COMPACT_ATOMS: atom_id res chain seq x y z
N MET A 1 -0.47 24.46 4.06
CA MET A 1 -0.69 24.27 5.52
C MET A 1 0.24 23.15 5.98
N PRO A 2 0.96 23.31 7.10
CA PRO A 2 2.14 22.50 7.45
C PRO A 2 1.69 21.05 7.64
N ARG A 3 2.43 20.12 7.02
CA ARG A 3 1.99 18.74 6.76
C ARG A 3 2.89 17.76 7.50
N GLU A 4 3.08 18.04 8.78
CA GLU A 4 4.11 17.45 9.63
C GLU A 4 3.39 16.79 10.79
N ILE A 5 3.11 15.49 10.65
CA ILE A 5 2.62 14.71 11.78
C ILE A 5 3.88 14.31 12.56
N SER A 6 4.12 14.99 13.69
CA SER A 6 5.26 14.71 14.58
C SER A 6 5.07 13.35 15.24
N PHE A 7 5.52 12.30 14.58
CA PHE A 7 5.64 10.97 15.17
C PHE A 7 7.05 10.86 15.76
N PHE A 8 7.14 10.85 17.10
CA PHE A 8 8.39 10.56 17.81
C PHE A 8 9.53 11.58 17.61
N ASP A 9 9.21 12.87 17.46
CA ASP A 9 10.19 13.97 17.28
C ASP A 9 10.99 13.91 15.96
N ALA A 10 10.71 12.93 15.10
CA ALA A 10 11.28 12.84 13.75
C ALA A 10 10.30 13.41 12.73
N TYR A 11 10.78 14.33 11.88
CA TYR A 11 10.08 14.82 10.69
C TYR A 11 9.95 13.70 9.65
N VAL A 12 9.05 12.75 9.88
CA VAL A 12 8.76 11.67 8.93
C VAL A 12 7.68 12.18 7.98
N PRO A 13 7.90 12.16 6.65
CA PRO A 13 6.83 12.46 5.72
C PRO A 13 5.69 11.48 5.97
N THR A 14 4.46 11.96 6.20
CA THR A 14 3.28 11.10 6.36
C THR A 14 3.14 10.13 5.19
N LEU A 15 3.63 10.53 4.01
CA LEU A 15 3.75 9.71 2.81
C LEU A 15 4.61 8.44 3.02
N LEU A 16 5.70 8.52 3.78
CA LEU A 16 6.60 7.40 4.04
C LEU A 16 5.93 6.36 4.95
N LEU A 17 5.24 6.82 5.99
CA LEU A 17 4.37 5.98 6.82
C LEU A 17 3.24 5.34 5.99
N ALA A 18 2.62 6.11 5.09
CA ALA A 18 1.58 5.62 4.20
C ALA A 18 2.07 4.50 3.28
N VAL A 19 3.29 4.60 2.75
CA VAL A 19 3.90 3.55 1.93
C VAL A 19 4.17 2.28 2.73
N ILE A 20 4.63 2.40 3.98
CA ILE A 20 4.83 1.24 4.86
C ILE A 20 3.50 0.53 5.14
N VAL A 21 2.46 1.30 5.49
CA VAL A 21 1.11 0.77 5.73
C VAL A 21 0.55 0.14 4.46
N ALA A 22 0.70 0.78 3.30
CA ALA A 22 0.28 0.26 2.01
C ALA A 22 0.99 -1.06 1.68
N GLY A 23 2.29 -1.17 1.97
CA GLY A 23 3.06 -2.41 1.83
C GLY A 23 2.53 -3.54 2.71
N ALA A 24 2.24 -3.25 3.97
CA ALA A 24 1.65 -4.24 4.88
C ALA A 24 0.28 -4.73 4.39
N ILE A 25 -0.60 -3.81 3.95
CA ILE A 25 -1.92 -4.17 3.40
C ILE A 25 -1.75 -4.98 2.11
N ALA A 26 -0.84 -4.59 1.22
CA ALA A 26 -0.57 -5.31 -0.03
C ALA A 26 -0.07 -6.73 0.23
N LEU A 27 0.77 -6.95 1.25
CA LEU A 27 1.22 -8.29 1.65
C LEU A 27 0.07 -9.14 2.20
N VAL A 28 -0.82 -8.57 3.01
CA VAL A 28 -2.00 -9.28 3.51
C VAL A 28 -2.95 -9.64 2.37
N ALA A 29 -3.24 -8.70 1.47
CA ALA A 29 -4.06 -8.92 0.29
C ALA A 29 -3.44 -9.99 -0.63
N ASP A 30 -2.12 -9.96 -0.83
CA ASP A 30 -1.37 -10.98 -1.57
C ASP A 30 -1.57 -12.37 -0.95
N ARG A 31 -1.40 -12.51 0.37
CA ARG A 31 -1.59 -13.78 1.07
C ARG A 31 -3.03 -14.30 0.96
N ILE A 32 -4.02 -13.40 1.01
CA ILE A 32 -5.43 -13.75 0.82
C ILE A 32 -5.65 -14.25 -0.61
N LEU A 33 -5.15 -13.55 -1.63
CA LEU A 33 -5.31 -13.96 -3.03
C LEU A 33 -4.63 -15.29 -3.35
N VAL A 34 -3.44 -15.55 -2.78
CA VAL A 34 -2.78 -16.86 -2.86
C VAL A 34 -3.67 -17.95 -2.28
N ARG A 35 -4.32 -17.70 -1.13
CA ARG A 35 -5.20 -18.70 -0.51
C ARG A 35 -6.49 -18.95 -1.28
N ILE A 36 -7.00 -17.97 -2.01
CA ILE A 36 -8.22 -18.14 -2.84
C ILE A 36 -7.87 -18.80 -4.20
N GLY A 37 -6.59 -19.00 -4.52
CA GLY A 37 -6.17 -19.58 -5.81
C GLY A 37 -6.40 -18.63 -6.99
N TRP A 38 -6.64 -17.34 -6.73
CA TRP A 38 -6.88 -16.33 -7.78
C TRP A 38 -5.67 -16.12 -8.69
N TYR A 39 -4.48 -16.47 -8.20
CA TYR A 39 -3.26 -16.42 -9.00
C TYR A 39 -3.26 -17.40 -10.17
N ASP A 40 -4.10 -18.44 -10.17
CA ASP A 40 -4.25 -19.34 -11.32
C ASP A 40 -5.05 -18.72 -12.48
N LEU A 41 -5.88 -17.70 -12.22
CA LEU A 41 -6.57 -16.95 -13.28
C LEU A 41 -5.70 -15.85 -13.91
N VAL A 42 -4.60 -15.45 -13.25
CA VAL A 42 -3.79 -14.31 -13.65
C VAL A 42 -2.51 -14.80 -14.33
N TRP A 43 -2.34 -14.50 -15.62
CA TRP A 43 -1.19 -14.91 -16.44
C TRP A 43 0.17 -14.50 -15.83
N HIS A 44 0.24 -13.35 -15.15
CA HIS A 44 1.46 -12.86 -14.50
C HIS A 44 1.20 -12.39 -13.04
N PRO A 45 1.44 -13.25 -12.03
CA PRO A 45 1.18 -12.94 -10.63
C PRO A 45 2.02 -11.76 -10.10
N ALA A 46 3.17 -11.47 -10.71
CA ALA A 46 4.01 -10.34 -10.34
C ALA A 46 3.38 -8.99 -10.73
N LEU A 47 2.79 -8.87 -11.92
CA LEU A 47 2.17 -7.63 -12.40
C LEU A 47 0.97 -7.23 -11.54
N PHE A 48 0.15 -8.21 -11.16
CA PHE A 48 -0.99 -7.98 -10.29
C PHE A 48 -0.59 -7.49 -8.89
N ARG A 49 0.49 -8.05 -8.34
CA ARG A 49 1.02 -7.63 -7.04
C ARG A 49 1.44 -6.16 -7.04
N VAL A 50 2.12 -5.73 -8.11
CA VAL A 50 2.58 -4.35 -8.28
C VAL A 50 1.40 -3.39 -8.48
N SER A 51 0.39 -3.79 -9.27
CA SER A 51 -0.79 -2.95 -9.48
C SER A 51 -1.60 -2.77 -8.19
N LEU A 52 -1.78 -3.84 -7.41
CA LEU A 52 -2.50 -3.82 -6.15
C LEU A 52 -1.78 -2.95 -5.11
N PHE A 53 -0.46 -3.08 -5.00
CA PHE A 53 0.36 -2.18 -4.17
C PHE A 53 0.22 -0.71 -4.61
N THR A 54 0.33 -0.44 -5.92
CA THR A 54 0.20 0.91 -6.47
C THR A 54 -1.18 1.50 -6.20
N CYS A 55 -2.25 0.73 -6.35
CA CYS A 55 -3.62 1.17 -6.05
C CYS A 55 -3.81 1.50 -4.57
N ILE A 56 -3.34 0.64 -3.66
CA ILE A 56 -3.42 0.91 -2.22
C ILE A 56 -2.60 2.14 -1.84
N ALA A 57 -1.37 2.26 -2.35
CA ALA A 57 -0.51 3.41 -2.09
C ALA A 57 -1.13 4.71 -2.62
N ALA A 58 -1.71 4.68 -3.83
CA ALA A 58 -2.40 5.82 -4.41
C ALA A 58 -3.67 6.19 -3.62
N LEU A 59 -4.47 5.21 -3.18
CA LEU A 59 -5.66 5.45 -2.36
C LEU A 59 -5.32 6.01 -0.98
N LEU A 60 -4.27 5.49 -0.33
CA LEU A 60 -3.80 6.03 0.95
C LEU A 60 -3.27 7.45 0.77
N GLY A 61 -2.47 7.69 -0.29
CA GLY A 61 -2.01 9.01 -0.65
C GLY A 61 -3.19 9.96 -0.91
N LEU A 62 -4.19 9.53 -1.67
CA LEU A 62 -5.38 10.34 -1.91
C LEU A 62 -6.14 10.61 -0.60
N ALA A 63 -6.36 9.60 0.26
CA ALA A 63 -7.07 9.79 1.53
C ALA A 63 -6.35 10.73 2.51
N ILE A 64 -5.01 10.81 2.44
CA ILE A 64 -4.21 11.73 3.26
C ILE A 64 -4.22 13.15 2.70
N TYR A 65 -4.37 13.30 1.38
CA TYR A 65 -4.24 14.57 0.67
C TYR A 65 -5.55 15.13 0.06
N ALA A 66 -6.65 14.38 0.16
CA ALA A 66 -8.02 14.82 -0.16
C ALA A 66 -8.55 15.74 0.94
#